data_AF-A0A920TBV3-F1
#
_entry.id   AF-A0A920TBV3-F1
#
_cell.length_a   1.000
_cell.length_b   1.000
_cell.length_c   1.000
_cell.angle_alpha   90.00
_cell.angle_beta   90.00
_cell.angle_gamma   90.00
#
_symmetry.space_group_name_H-M   'P 1'
#
loop_
_entity.id
_entity.type
_entity.pdbx_description
1 polymer ?
#
loop_
_entity_poly.entity_id
_entity_poly.type
_entity_poly.pdbx_seq_one_letter_code
_entity_poly.pdbx_strand_id
1 'polypeptide(L)'
;MLFEAVRRIVEEWPQPPEPIPGRSLSDVIEETGFEVRKHRSCRRELRWIFRRIGGRTFGGGGGPRRLSPRPSPVATPVPTFDRRSVVMRALGTVPLLYRHEVTGREWAPHDEKVHVYLDVSGSMDAVIASVYGAVLDSLEFVHGRIHLFSTKVKDISLRQLSYGACESTGGTSIGCVAEHIREHRVQKAVILTDGYVGIPNGDDEKVLRDTRLGVALVGDMQTGSDLAEVADEWVKLQVD
;
A
#
# COMPACT_ATOMS: atom_id res chain seq x y z
N MET A 1 -8.82 -28.23 10.45
CA MET A 1 -8.51 -29.42 11.28
C MET A 1 -7.52 -30.38 10.62
N LEU A 2 -7.92 -31.29 9.71
CA LEU A 2 -6.97 -32.25 9.11
C LEU A 2 -5.99 -31.58 8.13
N PHE A 3 -6.49 -30.65 7.32
CA PHE A 3 -5.70 -29.96 6.31
C PHE A 3 -4.66 -29.00 6.93
N GLU A 4 -5.05 -28.22 7.93
CA GLU A 4 -4.11 -27.38 8.71
C GLU A 4 -3.04 -28.21 9.44
N ALA A 5 -3.42 -29.36 10.02
CA ALA A 5 -2.47 -30.24 10.70
C ALA A 5 -1.44 -30.81 9.72
N VAL A 6 -1.88 -31.20 8.51
CA VAL A 6 -1.00 -31.66 7.44
C VAL A 6 -0.12 -30.51 6.93
N ARG A 7 -0.66 -29.29 6.79
CA ARG A 7 0.10 -28.12 6.31
C ARG A 7 1.24 -27.76 7.26
N ARG A 8 0.97 -27.75 8.56
CA ARG A 8 1.97 -27.46 9.61
C ARG A 8 3.12 -28.47 9.63
N ILE A 9 2.84 -29.73 9.28
CA ILE A 9 3.85 -30.79 9.16
C ILE A 9 4.69 -30.62 7.89
N VAL A 10 4.07 -30.19 6.78
CA VAL A 10 4.75 -30.03 5.48
C VAL A 10 5.62 -28.76 5.44
N GLU A 11 5.26 -27.71 6.18
CA GLU A 11 6.05 -26.47 6.33
C GLU A 11 7.47 -26.72 6.89
N GLU A 12 7.67 -27.76 7.70
CA GLU A 12 8.98 -28.13 8.28
C GLU A 12 9.84 -29.01 7.35
N TRP A 13 9.30 -29.49 6.22
CA TRP A 13 10.04 -30.40 5.34
C TRP A 13 10.94 -29.61 4.38
N PRO A 14 12.25 -29.93 4.25
CA PRO A 14 13.10 -29.38 3.20
C PRO A 14 12.45 -29.53 1.83
N GLN A 15 12.18 -28.40 1.18
CA GLN A 15 11.66 -28.40 -0.18
C GLN A 15 12.71 -28.96 -1.15
N PRO A 16 12.28 -29.77 -2.13
CA PRO A 16 13.20 -30.28 -3.14
C PRO A 16 13.87 -29.12 -3.89
N PRO A 17 15.15 -29.25 -4.25
CA PRO A 17 15.94 -28.17 -4.86
C PRO A 17 15.38 -27.68 -6.20
N GLU A 18 14.58 -28.49 -6.89
CA GLU A 18 13.80 -28.09 -8.07
C GLU A 18 12.33 -28.53 -7.88
N PRO A 19 11.44 -27.63 -7.44
CA PRO A 19 10.02 -27.92 -7.34
C PRO A 19 9.40 -28.09 -8.73
N ILE A 20 8.70 -29.21 -8.95
CA ILE A 20 7.99 -29.48 -10.20
C ILE A 20 6.68 -28.66 -10.19
N PRO A 21 6.47 -27.76 -11.16
CA PRO A 21 5.27 -26.91 -11.22
C PRO A 21 3.98 -27.75 -11.19
N GLY A 22 3.06 -27.42 -10.29
CA GLY A 22 1.74 -28.05 -10.21
C GLY A 22 1.68 -29.39 -9.45
N ARG A 23 2.79 -29.83 -8.82
CA ARG A 23 2.80 -30.95 -7.86
C ARG A 23 3.10 -30.55 -6.42
N SER A 24 3.45 -29.28 -6.19
CA SER A 24 3.62 -28.73 -4.85
C SER A 24 2.27 -28.23 -4.31
N LEU A 25 1.94 -28.56 -3.06
CA LEU A 25 0.80 -27.95 -2.35
C LEU A 25 0.95 -26.42 -2.25
N SER A 26 2.19 -25.91 -2.28
CA SER A 26 2.52 -24.48 -2.28
C SER A 26 2.09 -23.72 -3.54
N ASP A 27 1.63 -24.43 -4.59
CA ASP A 27 1.15 -23.83 -5.84
C ASP A 27 -0.39 -23.69 -5.90
N VAL A 28 -1.12 -24.34 -4.98
CA VAL A 28 -2.58 -24.33 -4.97
C VAL A 28 -3.06 -23.07 -4.27
N ILE A 29 -3.79 -22.21 -5.00
CA ILE A 29 -4.39 -21.00 -4.44
C ILE A 29 -5.72 -21.37 -3.79
N GLU A 30 -5.86 -21.06 -2.50
CA GLU A 30 -7.13 -21.11 -1.78
C GLU A 30 -7.79 -19.72 -1.85
N GLU A 31 -9.00 -19.65 -2.40
CA GLU A 31 -9.84 -18.45 -2.36
C GLU A 31 -10.68 -18.45 -1.08
N THR A 32 -10.46 -17.45 -0.23
CA THR A 32 -11.20 -17.27 1.02
C THR A 32 -11.71 -15.83 1.15
N GLY A 33 -12.66 -15.61 2.06
CA GLY A 33 -13.21 -14.30 2.36
C GLY A 33 -13.40 -14.10 3.86
N PHE A 34 -13.19 -12.88 4.34
CA PHE A 34 -13.42 -12.51 5.73
C PHE A 34 -14.09 -11.13 5.85
N GLU A 35 -14.69 -10.85 7.00
CA GLU A 35 -15.23 -9.51 7.28
C GLU A 35 -14.09 -8.55 7.62
N VAL A 36 -13.98 -7.44 6.89
CA VAL A 36 -12.92 -6.45 7.08
C VAL A 36 -13.21 -5.59 8.32
N ARG A 37 -12.24 -5.55 9.25
CA ARG A 37 -12.34 -4.77 10.49
C ARG A 37 -11.55 -3.49 10.38
N LYS A 38 -12.19 -2.33 10.62
CA LYS A 38 -11.49 -1.04 10.63
C LYS A 38 -10.80 -0.84 11.98
N HIS A 39 -9.48 -1.00 12.02
CA HIS A 39 -8.69 -0.79 13.23
C HIS A 39 -8.03 0.59 13.27
N ARG A 40 -8.13 1.29 14.41
CA ARG A 40 -7.57 2.66 14.55
C ARG A 40 -6.07 2.66 14.81
N SER A 41 -5.55 1.65 15.51
CA SER A 41 -4.15 1.62 15.96
C SER A 41 -3.13 1.55 14.82
N CYS A 42 -3.43 0.86 13.71
CA CYS A 42 -2.49 0.72 12.57
C CYS A 42 -2.58 1.85 11.55
N ARG A 43 -3.68 2.63 11.60
CA ARG A 43 -4.02 3.62 10.58
C ARG A 43 -2.96 4.72 10.51
N ARG A 44 -2.44 5.18 11.65
CA ARG A 44 -1.51 6.31 11.70
C ARG A 44 -0.16 5.93 11.06
N GLU A 45 0.30 4.73 11.34
CA GLU A 45 1.56 4.13 10.95
C GLU A 45 1.56 3.83 9.46
N LEU A 46 0.48 3.21 8.94
CA LEU A 46 0.31 3.01 7.50
C LEU A 46 0.25 4.32 6.73
N ARG A 47 -0.52 5.31 7.22
CA ARG A 47 -0.58 6.63 6.59
C ARG A 47 0.78 7.32 6.60
N TRP A 48 1.55 7.15 7.67
CA TRP A 48 2.89 7.70 7.77
C TRP A 48 3.81 7.08 6.71
N ILE A 49 3.90 5.75 6.62
CA ILE A 49 4.82 5.09 5.68
C ILE A 49 4.39 5.30 4.22
N PHE A 50 3.09 5.24 3.91
CA PHE A 50 2.60 5.53 2.56
C PHE A 50 2.90 6.96 2.12
N ARG A 51 2.80 7.94 3.02
CA ARG A 51 3.19 9.33 2.71
C ARG A 51 4.68 9.47 2.51
N ARG A 52 5.47 8.80 3.34
CA ARG A 52 6.94 8.83 3.31
C ARG A 52 7.46 8.28 1.99
N ILE A 53 7.01 7.09 1.60
CA ILE A 53 7.38 6.41 0.35
C ILE A 53 6.76 7.09 -0.87
N GLY A 54 5.48 7.47 -0.81
CA GLY A 54 4.76 8.15 -1.89
C GLY A 54 5.35 9.52 -2.28
N GLY A 55 6.16 10.13 -1.41
CA GLY A 55 6.82 11.42 -1.66
C GLY A 55 6.00 12.64 -1.22
N ARG A 56 5.06 12.47 -0.28
CA ARG A 56 4.44 13.59 0.45
C ARG A 56 5.25 13.89 1.72
N THR A 57 6.54 14.16 1.57
CA THR A 57 7.35 14.65 2.69
C THR A 57 6.87 16.03 3.12
N PHE A 58 6.72 16.21 4.44
CA PHE A 58 6.71 17.52 5.06
C PHE A 58 8.11 18.12 4.85
N GLY A 59 8.21 19.18 4.06
CA GLY A 59 9.47 19.90 3.82
C GLY A 59 10.29 19.34 2.65
N GLY A 60 10.47 20.20 1.64
CA GLY A 60 11.48 20.22 0.58
C GLY A 60 12.18 18.93 0.14
N GLY A 61 11.98 18.52 -1.11
CA GLY A 61 12.97 17.72 -1.84
C GLY A 61 12.43 16.87 -2.99
N GLY A 62 12.65 17.31 -4.22
CA GLY A 62 13.15 16.46 -5.32
C GLY A 62 12.24 15.47 -6.06
N GLY A 63 10.99 15.24 -5.68
CA GLY A 63 10.10 14.38 -6.49
C GLY A 63 9.77 15.02 -7.85
N PRO A 64 9.64 14.25 -8.95
CA PRO A 64 9.19 14.80 -10.23
C PRO A 64 7.86 15.51 -9.99
N ARG A 65 7.77 16.76 -10.43
CA ARG A 65 6.52 17.52 -10.38
C ARG A 65 5.89 17.44 -11.74
N ARG A 66 4.60 17.14 -11.80
CA ARG A 66 3.85 17.21 -13.05
C ARG A 66 2.96 18.44 -13.02
N LEU A 67 3.00 19.20 -14.11
CA LEU A 67 2.06 20.27 -14.33
C LEU A 67 0.66 19.64 -14.44
N SER A 68 -0.19 19.91 -13.45
CA SER A 68 -1.52 19.31 -13.36
C SER A 68 -2.59 20.39 -13.26
N PRO A 69 -3.73 20.25 -13.97
CA PRO A 69 -4.87 21.13 -13.80
C PRO A 69 -5.40 20.96 -12.37
N ARG A 70 -5.40 22.03 -11.58
CA ARG A 70 -6.00 22.05 -10.24
C ARG A 70 -6.93 23.25 -10.10
N PRO A 71 -8.12 23.07 -9.48
CA PRO A 71 -8.96 24.20 -9.09
C PRO A 71 -8.20 25.04 -8.06
N SER A 72 -8.01 26.32 -8.37
CA SER A 72 -7.36 27.27 -7.47
C SER A 72 -8.30 28.45 -7.27
N PRO A 73 -8.62 28.82 -6.01
CA PRO A 73 -9.49 29.95 -5.74
C PRO A 73 -8.75 31.25 -6.08
N VAL A 74 -9.35 32.07 -6.93
CA VAL A 74 -8.83 33.38 -7.31
C VAL A 74 -9.85 34.47 -7.00
N ALA A 75 -9.33 35.66 -6.74
CA ALA A 75 -10.13 36.87 -6.60
C ALA A 75 -10.26 37.53 -7.98
N THR A 76 -11.47 37.71 -8.47
CA THR A 76 -11.75 38.30 -9.79
C THR A 76 -12.65 39.53 -9.65
N PRO A 77 -12.46 40.57 -10.49
CA PRO A 77 -13.40 41.69 -10.53
C PRO A 77 -14.75 41.30 -11.17
N VAL A 78 -14.83 40.14 -11.83
CA VAL A 78 -16.07 39.64 -12.45
C VAL A 78 -17.04 39.18 -11.36
N PRO A 79 -18.27 39.72 -11.29
CA PRO A 79 -19.25 39.32 -10.28
C PRO A 79 -19.60 37.83 -10.37
N THR A 80 -19.32 37.09 -9.29
CA THR A 80 -19.72 35.69 -9.12
C THR A 80 -20.53 35.52 -7.83
N PHE A 81 -21.35 34.48 -7.77
CA PHE A 81 -22.07 34.18 -6.54
C PHE A 81 -21.15 33.51 -5.53
N ASP A 82 -20.75 34.25 -4.50
CA ASP A 82 -20.05 33.70 -3.34
C ASP A 82 -20.67 34.19 -2.03
N ARG A 83 -20.61 33.35 -0.98
CA ARG A 83 -21.28 33.63 0.32
C ARG A 83 -20.85 34.96 0.93
N ARG A 84 -19.57 35.34 0.78
CA ARG A 84 -19.04 36.60 1.32
C ARG A 84 -19.61 37.78 0.55
N SER A 85 -19.70 37.69 -0.78
CA SER A 85 -20.27 38.76 -1.62
C SER A 85 -21.74 39.06 -1.29
N VAL A 86 -22.53 38.03 -0.97
CA VAL A 86 -23.94 38.17 -0.55
C VAL A 86 -24.02 38.92 0.77
N VAL A 87 -23.21 38.53 1.77
CA VAL A 87 -23.17 39.19 3.08
C VAL A 87 -22.71 40.64 2.96
N MET A 88 -21.66 40.93 2.19
CA MET A 88 -21.17 42.30 1.98
C MET A 88 -22.25 43.19 1.37
N ARG A 89 -22.97 42.70 0.36
CA ARG A 89 -24.08 43.45 -0.25
C ARG A 89 -25.23 43.68 0.73
N ALA A 90 -25.58 42.69 1.55
CA ALA A 90 -26.60 42.83 2.59
C ALA A 90 -26.22 43.90 3.64
N LEU A 91 -24.91 44.09 3.88
CA LEU A 91 -24.37 45.14 4.75
C LEU A 91 -24.19 46.49 4.03
N GLY A 92 -24.71 46.66 2.81
CA GLY A 92 -24.58 47.89 2.03
C GLY A 92 -23.19 48.12 1.42
N THR A 93 -22.32 47.11 1.41
CA THR A 93 -20.97 47.18 0.83
C THR A 93 -20.93 46.51 -0.55
N VAL A 94 -20.31 47.15 -1.53
CA VAL A 94 -20.10 46.56 -2.87
C VAL A 94 -18.73 45.87 -2.90
N PRO A 95 -18.66 44.53 -3.02
CA PRO A 95 -17.38 43.84 -3.16
C PRO A 95 -16.76 44.14 -4.53
N LEU A 96 -15.50 44.54 -4.53
CA LEU A 96 -14.71 44.77 -5.76
C LEU A 96 -14.11 43.46 -6.32
N LEU A 97 -13.98 42.44 -5.47
CA LEU A 97 -13.39 41.16 -5.82
C LEU A 97 -14.30 40.03 -5.35
N TYR A 98 -14.56 39.08 -6.23
CA TYR A 98 -15.41 37.91 -6.01
C TYR A 98 -14.56 36.65 -6.04
N ARG A 99 -14.97 35.64 -5.28
CA ARG A 99 -14.28 34.35 -5.29
C ARG A 99 -14.70 33.57 -6.53
N HIS A 100 -13.73 33.15 -7.32
CA HIS A 100 -13.92 32.26 -8.46
C HIS A 100 -12.95 31.10 -8.38
N GLU A 101 -13.27 29.96 -8.99
CA GLU A 101 -12.35 28.84 -9.12
C GLU A 101 -11.89 28.79 -10.56
N VAL A 102 -10.58 28.96 -10.78
CA VAL A 102 -9.97 28.76 -12.09
C VAL A 102 -9.17 27.47 -12.08
N THR A 103 -9.20 26.76 -13.19
CA THR A 103 -8.33 25.61 -13.39
C THR A 103 -6.93 26.12 -13.75
N GLY A 104 -6.11 26.34 -12.73
CA GLY A 104 -4.71 26.68 -12.88
C GLY A 104 -3.88 25.46 -13.26
N ARG A 105 -2.77 25.67 -13.97
CA ARG A 105 -1.74 24.66 -14.17
C ARG A 105 -0.69 24.83 -13.08
N GLU A 106 -0.74 23.99 -12.07
CA GLU A 106 0.20 24.03 -10.94
C GLU A 106 1.16 22.84 -10.99
N TRP A 107 2.41 23.09 -10.58
CA TRP A 107 3.41 22.04 -10.37
C TRP A 107 3.05 21.22 -9.13
N ALA A 108 2.24 20.18 -9.33
CA ALA A 108 1.92 19.24 -8.28
C ALA A 108 3.00 18.15 -8.20
N PRO A 109 3.23 17.57 -7.01
CA PRO A 109 3.98 16.32 -6.91
C PRO A 109 3.41 15.30 -7.89
N HIS A 110 4.27 14.55 -8.58
CA HIS A 110 3.85 13.35 -9.31
C HIS A 110 3.26 12.38 -8.29
N ASP A 111 1.93 12.31 -8.25
CA ASP A 111 1.12 11.52 -7.31
C ASP A 111 1.15 10.05 -7.74
N GLU A 112 2.36 9.51 -7.91
CA GLU A 112 2.54 8.08 -8.06
C GLU A 112 2.27 7.47 -6.70
N LYS A 113 1.05 6.94 -6.60
CA LYS A 113 0.56 6.22 -5.45
C LYS A 113 1.42 4.99 -5.20
N VAL A 114 1.53 4.61 -3.94
CA VAL A 114 2.35 3.48 -3.51
C VAL A 114 1.68 2.17 -3.90
N HIS A 115 2.43 1.27 -4.51
CA HIS A 115 2.01 -0.11 -4.70
C HIS A 115 2.11 -0.85 -3.36
N VAL A 116 1.02 -1.46 -2.92
CA VAL A 116 0.98 -2.17 -1.64
C VAL A 116 1.04 -3.66 -1.91
N TYR A 117 2.10 -4.29 -1.41
CA TYR A 117 2.26 -5.73 -1.36
C TYR A 117 1.84 -6.21 0.01
N LEU A 118 0.81 -7.03 0.08
CA LEU A 118 0.21 -7.48 1.33
C LEU A 118 0.40 -8.98 1.49
N ASP A 119 1.13 -9.35 2.52
CA ASP A 119 1.35 -10.74 2.90
C ASP A 119 0.03 -11.35 3.36
N VAL A 120 -0.33 -12.46 2.72
CA VAL A 120 -1.51 -13.27 3.02
C VAL A 120 -1.13 -14.71 3.37
N SER A 121 0.11 -14.93 3.79
CA SER A 121 0.56 -16.21 4.33
C SER A 121 -0.19 -16.55 5.63
N GLY A 122 -0.12 -17.83 6.03
CA GLY A 122 -0.92 -18.31 7.17
C GLY A 122 -0.64 -17.62 8.50
N SER A 123 0.53 -17.01 8.70
CA SER A 123 0.83 -16.26 9.92
C SER A 123 0.04 -14.95 10.03
N MET A 124 -0.47 -14.44 8.91
CA MET A 124 -1.23 -13.21 8.82
C MET A 124 -2.73 -13.41 9.11
N ASP A 125 -3.23 -14.65 9.17
CA ASP A 125 -4.66 -14.98 9.28
C ASP A 125 -5.37 -14.25 10.45
N ALA A 126 -4.71 -14.12 11.59
CA ALA A 126 -5.28 -13.48 12.78
C ALA A 126 -5.41 -11.95 12.64
N VAL A 127 -4.60 -11.32 11.79
CA VAL A 127 -4.43 -9.86 11.72
C VAL A 127 -4.88 -9.26 10.39
N ILE A 128 -5.05 -10.08 9.35
CA ILE A 128 -5.28 -9.65 7.97
C ILE A 128 -6.53 -8.76 7.82
N ALA A 129 -7.60 -9.05 8.56
CA ALA A 129 -8.82 -8.26 8.57
C ALA A 129 -8.60 -6.82 9.04
N SER A 130 -7.76 -6.65 10.06
CA SER A 130 -7.38 -5.34 10.61
C SER A 130 -6.45 -4.57 9.66
N VAL A 131 -5.52 -5.28 9.01
CA VAL A 131 -4.61 -4.70 8.01
C VAL A 131 -5.39 -4.19 6.79
N TYR A 132 -6.32 -5.00 6.25
CA TYR A 132 -7.23 -4.59 5.17
C TYR A 132 -7.99 -3.30 5.53
N GLY A 133 -8.56 -3.24 6.73
CA GLY A 133 -9.29 -2.06 7.19
C GLY A 133 -8.41 -0.80 7.27
N ALA A 134 -7.17 -0.95 7.74
CA ALA A 134 -6.23 0.16 7.84
C ALA A 134 -5.74 0.65 6.46
N VAL A 135 -5.58 -0.25 5.48
CA VAL A 135 -5.29 0.09 4.08
C VAL A 135 -6.48 0.83 3.44
N LEU A 136 -7.72 0.36 3.66
CA LEU A 136 -8.94 1.02 3.18
C LEU A 136 -9.09 2.46 3.70
N ASP A 137 -8.63 2.74 4.92
CA ASP A 137 -8.64 4.10 5.48
C ASP A 137 -7.50 5.00 4.94
N SER A 138 -6.66 4.46 4.06
CA SER A 138 -5.45 5.12 3.54
C SER A 138 -5.35 5.12 2.01
N LEU A 139 -6.45 4.79 1.30
CA LEU A 139 -6.50 4.63 -0.17
C LEU A 139 -6.09 5.86 -0.98
N GLU A 140 -6.10 7.05 -0.37
CA GLU A 140 -5.64 8.28 -1.02
C GLU A 140 -4.13 8.25 -1.38
N PHE A 141 -3.36 7.35 -0.76
CA PHE A 141 -1.93 7.14 -1.05
C PHE A 141 -1.63 5.87 -1.84
N VAL A 142 -2.62 5.00 -2.03
CA VAL A 142 -2.43 3.62 -2.50
C VAL A 142 -2.85 3.47 -3.96
N HIS A 143 -2.04 2.77 -4.73
CA HIS A 143 -2.30 2.43 -6.13
C HIS A 143 -3.68 1.75 -6.29
N GLY A 144 -4.26 1.78 -7.50
CA GLY A 144 -5.63 1.29 -7.75
C GLY A 144 -5.82 -0.23 -7.57
N ARG A 145 -4.74 -0.96 -7.26
CA ARG A 145 -4.71 -2.39 -6.99
C ARG A 145 -3.87 -2.66 -5.75
N ILE A 146 -4.22 -3.73 -5.05
CA ILE A 146 -3.42 -4.33 -3.98
C ILE A 146 -2.85 -5.63 -4.51
N HIS A 147 -1.57 -5.86 -4.22
CA HIS A 147 -0.83 -7.03 -4.64
C HIS A 147 -0.77 -7.99 -3.45
N LEU A 148 -1.70 -8.92 -3.34
CA LEU A 148 -1.62 -9.97 -2.33
C LEU A 148 -0.44 -10.86 -2.66
N PHE A 149 0.35 -11.27 -1.67
CA PHE A 149 1.43 -12.22 -1.92
C PHE A 149 1.52 -13.31 -0.84
N SER A 150 1.90 -14.49 -1.31
CA SER A 150 2.26 -15.66 -0.52
C SER A 150 3.50 -16.25 -1.22
N THR A 151 3.36 -17.35 -1.98
CA THR A 151 4.40 -17.80 -2.93
C THR A 151 4.27 -17.17 -4.32
N LYS A 152 3.14 -16.51 -4.60
CA LYS A 152 2.85 -15.79 -5.85
C LYS A 152 2.15 -14.48 -5.54
N VAL A 153 2.25 -13.51 -6.45
CA VAL A 153 1.50 -12.26 -6.39
C VAL A 153 0.15 -12.42 -7.09
N LYS A 154 -0.93 -11.99 -6.41
CA LYS A 154 -2.26 -11.86 -6.98
C LYS A 154 -2.82 -10.45 -6.78
N ASP A 155 -3.19 -9.84 -7.89
CA ASP A 155 -3.83 -8.54 -7.91
C ASP A 155 -5.30 -8.61 -7.51
N ILE A 156 -5.68 -7.76 -6.55
CA ILE A 156 -7.08 -7.48 -6.25
C ILE A 156 -7.40 -6.00 -6.41
N SER A 157 -8.63 -5.71 -6.81
CA SER A 157 -9.16 -4.35 -6.84
C SER A 157 -9.45 -3.83 -5.42
N LEU A 158 -9.51 -2.51 -5.25
CA LEU A 158 -9.92 -1.88 -3.99
C LEU A 158 -11.34 -2.31 -3.55
N ARG A 159 -12.20 -2.67 -4.52
CA ARG A 159 -13.53 -3.20 -4.25
C ARG A 159 -13.45 -4.62 -3.67
N GLN A 160 -12.64 -5.49 -4.24
CA GLN A 160 -12.40 -6.84 -3.70
C GLN A 160 -11.77 -6.77 -2.31
N LEU A 161 -10.83 -5.84 -2.08
CA LEU A 161 -10.28 -5.56 -0.75
C LEU A 161 -11.39 -5.19 0.24
N SER A 162 -12.37 -4.36 -0.15
CA SER A 162 -13.46 -3.94 0.74
C SER A 162 -14.42 -5.07 1.15
N TYR A 163 -14.48 -6.15 0.38
CA TYR A 163 -15.26 -7.35 0.72
C TYR A 163 -14.41 -8.47 1.31
N GLY A 164 -13.13 -8.20 1.61
CA GLY A 164 -12.22 -9.15 2.24
C GLY A 164 -11.82 -10.33 1.37
N ALA A 165 -11.76 -10.14 0.04
CA ALA A 165 -11.25 -11.18 -0.85
C ALA A 165 -9.78 -11.48 -0.52
N CYS A 166 -9.47 -12.75 -0.30
CA CYS A 166 -8.14 -13.23 0.03
C CYS A 166 -7.82 -14.47 -0.81
N GLU A 167 -6.68 -14.44 -1.50
CA GLU A 167 -6.18 -15.56 -2.28
C GLU A 167 -4.75 -15.86 -1.83
N SER A 168 -4.53 -17.04 -1.26
CA SER A 168 -3.25 -17.43 -0.68
C SER A 168 -2.89 -18.87 -1.01
N THR A 169 -1.59 -19.16 -1.13
CA THR A 169 -1.07 -20.53 -1.18
C THR A 169 -0.65 -21.05 0.19
N GLY A 170 -0.72 -20.22 1.24
CA GLY A 170 -0.34 -20.56 2.62
C GLY A 170 1.14 -20.44 2.96
N GLY A 171 2.04 -20.36 1.96
CA GLY A 171 3.47 -20.09 2.14
C GLY A 171 3.85 -18.62 1.95
N THR A 172 5.16 -18.31 1.95
CA THR A 172 5.67 -16.94 1.78
C THR A 172 6.96 -16.94 0.96
N SER A 173 7.08 -16.04 -0.01
CA SER A 173 8.30 -15.83 -0.81
C SER A 173 8.39 -14.39 -1.31
N ILE A 174 9.49 -13.71 -0.97
CA ILE A 174 9.77 -12.35 -1.47
C ILE A 174 10.09 -12.33 -2.96
N GLY A 175 10.62 -13.41 -3.52
CA GLY A 175 11.04 -13.45 -4.93
C GLY A 175 9.90 -13.14 -5.89
N CYS A 176 8.67 -13.60 -5.59
CA CYS A 176 7.51 -13.29 -6.42
C CYS A 176 7.14 -11.79 -6.42
N VAL A 177 7.42 -11.07 -5.32
CA VAL A 177 7.24 -9.63 -5.22
C VAL A 177 8.29 -8.90 -6.06
N ALA A 178 9.56 -9.32 -5.98
CA ALA A 178 10.63 -8.74 -6.79
C ALA A 178 10.38 -8.95 -8.30
N GLU A 179 9.96 -10.15 -8.70
CA GLU A 179 9.56 -10.46 -10.07
C GLU A 179 8.43 -9.52 -10.53
N HIS A 180 7.36 -9.41 -9.75
CA HIS A 180 6.22 -8.55 -10.06
C HIS A 180 6.61 -7.06 -10.17
N ILE A 181 7.46 -6.56 -9.26
CA ILE A 181 8.01 -5.20 -9.31
C ILE A 181 8.76 -4.95 -10.61
N ARG A 182 9.62 -5.89 -11.01
CA ARG A 182 10.43 -5.79 -12.23
C ARG A 182 9.56 -5.77 -13.49
N GLU A 183 8.58 -6.67 -13.58
CA GLU A 183 7.66 -6.76 -14.71
C GLU A 183 6.82 -5.50 -14.89
N HIS A 184 6.28 -4.97 -13.79
CA HIS A 184 5.37 -3.83 -13.80
C HIS A 184 6.09 -2.49 -13.61
N ARG A 185 7.43 -2.51 -13.48
CA ARG A 185 8.30 -1.34 -13.27
C ARG A 185 7.83 -0.47 -12.10
N VAL A 186 7.47 -1.13 -11.00
CA VAL A 186 7.00 -0.45 -9.79
C VAL A 186 8.16 0.35 -9.18
N GLN A 187 7.97 1.65 -9.01
CA GLN A 187 9.01 2.54 -8.47
C GLN A 187 8.90 2.77 -6.97
N LYS A 188 7.70 2.61 -6.42
CA LYS A 188 7.38 2.91 -5.01
C LYS A 188 6.49 1.82 -4.45
N ALA A 189 7.01 1.09 -3.48
CA ALA A 189 6.33 -0.05 -2.91
C ALA A 189 6.32 0.02 -1.37
N VAL A 190 5.26 -0.48 -0.77
CA VAL A 190 5.24 -0.83 0.65
C VAL A 190 4.85 -2.28 0.80
N ILE A 191 5.68 -3.05 1.51
CA ILE A 191 5.41 -4.44 1.87
C ILE A 191 4.84 -4.48 3.29
N LEU A 192 3.70 -5.15 3.45
CA LEU A 192 3.03 -5.39 4.73
C LEU A 192 3.15 -6.87 5.05
N THR A 193 3.90 -7.23 6.09
CA THR A 193 4.22 -8.62 6.47
C THR A 193 4.46 -8.72 7.97
N ASP A 194 4.50 -9.93 8.52
CA ASP A 194 4.95 -10.20 9.89
C ASP A 194 6.49 -10.29 10.00
N GLY A 195 7.20 -10.39 8.88
CA GLY A 195 8.65 -10.27 8.78
C GLY A 195 9.41 -11.47 8.23
N TYR A 196 8.75 -12.61 7.97
CA TYR A 196 9.38 -13.82 7.42
C TYR A 196 8.97 -14.06 5.97
N VAL A 197 9.75 -13.53 5.04
CA VAL A 197 9.45 -13.59 3.59
C VAL A 197 10.56 -14.25 2.78
N GLY A 198 11.67 -14.62 3.43
CA GLY A 198 12.91 -15.07 2.82
C GLY A 198 13.81 -13.89 2.42
N ILE A 199 15.13 -14.07 2.60
CA ILE A 199 16.12 -13.04 2.26
C ILE A 199 16.22 -12.95 0.72
N PRO A 200 16.01 -11.75 0.13
CA PRO A 200 16.17 -11.58 -1.30
C PRO A 200 17.64 -11.75 -1.69
N ASN A 201 17.90 -12.33 -2.86
CA ASN A 201 19.26 -12.57 -3.34
C ASN A 201 19.37 -12.27 -4.84
N GLY A 202 20.60 -12.03 -5.30
CA GLY A 202 20.90 -11.82 -6.72
C GLY A 202 20.12 -10.66 -7.35
N ASP A 203 19.43 -10.94 -8.45
CA ASP A 203 18.66 -9.93 -9.18
C ASP A 203 17.45 -9.42 -8.38
N ASP A 204 16.84 -10.25 -7.54
CA ASP A 204 15.67 -9.87 -6.74
C ASP A 204 16.06 -8.82 -5.69
N GLU A 205 17.21 -8.99 -5.04
CA GLU A 205 17.75 -8.00 -4.11
C GLU A 205 17.97 -6.66 -4.81
N LYS A 206 18.58 -6.68 -6.00
CA LYS A 206 18.84 -5.47 -6.78
C LYS A 206 17.54 -4.75 -7.15
N VAL A 207 16.53 -5.48 -7.61
CA VAL A 207 15.21 -4.91 -7.96
C VAL A 207 14.57 -4.24 -6.75
N LEU A 208 14.64 -4.87 -5.57
CA LEU A 208 14.09 -4.31 -4.34
C LEU A 208 14.85 -3.05 -3.90
N ARG A 209 16.18 -3.02 -4.02
CA ARG A 209 17.02 -1.83 -3.72
C ARG A 209 16.80 -0.67 -4.70
N ASP A 210 16.58 -0.97 -5.97
CA ASP A 210 16.29 0.06 -7.00
C ASP A 210 14.87 0.63 -6.86
N THR A 211 14.02 -0.02 -6.07
CA THR A 211 12.65 0.41 -5.75
C THR A 211 12.66 1.23 -4.47
N ARG A 212 11.92 2.34 -4.43
CA ARG A 212 11.71 3.05 -3.17
C ARG A 212 10.78 2.23 -2.28
N LEU A 213 11.34 1.58 -1.27
CA LEU A 213 10.70 0.48 -0.56
C LEU A 213 10.50 0.81 0.92
N GLY A 214 9.24 0.74 1.37
CA GLY A 214 8.91 0.76 2.79
C GLY A 214 8.45 -0.61 3.28
N VAL A 215 8.74 -0.94 4.53
CA VAL A 215 8.23 -2.18 5.15
C VAL A 215 7.43 -1.83 6.40
N ALA A 216 6.21 -2.37 6.47
CA ALA A 216 5.40 -2.31 7.68
C ALA A 216 5.29 -3.72 8.29
N LEU A 217 5.88 -3.87 9.46
CA LEU A 217 5.91 -5.13 10.21
C LEU A 217 4.70 -5.24 11.12
N VAL A 218 3.93 -6.30 11.00
CA VAL A 218 2.79 -6.58 11.88
C VAL A 218 3.25 -7.35 13.12
N GLY A 219 2.93 -6.82 14.30
CA GLY A 219 3.26 -7.46 15.58
C GLY A 219 4.62 -7.05 16.17
N ASP A 220 5.02 -7.75 17.23
CA ASP A 220 6.14 -7.35 18.11
C ASP A 220 7.50 -7.95 17.73
N MET A 221 7.63 -8.59 16.58
CA MET A 221 8.85 -9.31 16.25
C MET A 221 10.05 -8.37 16.09
N GLN A 222 11.12 -8.70 16.82
CA GLN A 222 12.39 -7.97 16.91
C GLN A 222 13.50 -8.63 16.10
N THR A 223 13.23 -9.76 15.44
CA THR A 223 14.22 -10.47 14.65
C THR A 223 14.51 -9.68 13.37
N GLY A 224 15.80 -9.55 13.02
CA GLY A 224 16.26 -8.87 11.82
C GLY A 224 15.47 -9.34 10.61
N SER A 225 14.59 -8.46 10.12
CA SER A 225 13.68 -8.78 9.02
C SER A 225 14.49 -9.14 7.78
N ASP A 226 14.01 -10.14 7.03
CA ASP A 226 14.61 -10.55 5.76
C ASP A 226 14.79 -9.39 4.77
N LEU A 227 14.06 -8.29 4.96
CA LEU A 227 14.09 -7.09 4.12
C LEU A 227 14.97 -5.96 4.66
N ALA A 228 15.68 -6.16 5.79
CA ALA A 228 16.48 -5.14 6.49
C ALA A 228 17.43 -4.39 5.55
N GLU A 229 18.07 -5.13 4.65
CA GLU A 229 19.08 -4.62 3.74
C GLU A 229 18.51 -3.83 2.56
N VAL A 230 17.25 -4.06 2.19
CA VAL A 230 16.65 -3.52 0.95
C VAL A 230 15.61 -2.42 1.19
N ALA A 231 15.12 -2.24 2.41
CA ALA A 231 14.07 -1.27 2.72
C ALA A 231 14.63 0.10 3.15
N ASP A 232 14.06 1.17 2.59
CA ASP A 232 14.41 2.55 2.92
C ASP A 232 13.81 3.02 4.25
N GLU A 233 12.60 2.56 4.56
CA GLU A 233 11.80 3.04 5.69
C GLU A 233 11.04 1.89 6.35
N TRP A 234 10.91 1.97 7.68
CA TRP A 234 10.29 0.92 8.49
C TRP A 234 9.21 1.49 9.39
N VAL A 235 8.15 0.72 9.60
CA VAL A 235 7.16 1.01 10.64
C VAL A 235 6.64 -0.29 11.26
N LYS A 236 6.35 -0.27 12.56
CA LYS A 236 5.65 -1.38 13.22
C LYS A 236 4.16 -1.09 13.29
N LEU A 237 3.35 -2.09 13.00
CA LEU A 237 1.90 -2.06 13.07
C LEU A 237 1.48 -2.82 14.33
N GLN A 238 0.94 -2.08 15.28
CA GLN A 238 0.36 -2.62 16.49
C GLN A 238 -1.09 -3.01 16.18
N VAL A 239 -1.35 -4.31 16.01
CA VAL A 239 -2.69 -4.86 15.77
C VAL A 239 -3.16 -5.51 17.07
N ASP A 240 -4.33 -5.11 17.55
CA ASP A 240 -4.98 -5.71 18.73
C ASP A 240 -5.79 -6.97 18.35
#